data_AF-A0A9D4E7T8-F1
#
_entry.id   AF-A0A9D4E7T8-F1
#
_cell.length_a   1.000
_cell.length_b   1.000
_cell.length_c   1.000
_cell.angle_alpha   90.00
_cell.angle_beta   90.00
_cell.angle_gamma   90.00
#
_symmetry.space_group_name_H-M   'P 1'
#
loop_
_entity.id
_entity.type
_entity.pdbx_description
1 polymer ?
#
loop_
_entity_poly.entity_id
_entity_poly.type
_entity_poly.pdbx_seq_one_letter_code
_entity_poly.pdbx_strand_id
1 'polypeptide(L)' 'MSAMKVFTFAIRYLKSQLLNDLCLRGIDAEAEDIRWVVTVAGFTDELTKQFMRKAACQVKYLLSI' A
#
# COMPACT_ATOMS: atom_id res chain seq x y z
N MET A 1 16.43 -10.77 -1.80
CA MET A 1 15.33 -9.88 -1.35
C MET A 1 14.18 -10.76 -0.86
N SER A 2 13.54 -10.44 0.28
CA SER A 2 12.39 -11.22 0.75
C SER A 2 11.10 -10.82 0.03
N ALA A 3 10.16 -11.76 -0.12
CA ALA A 3 8.83 -11.47 -0.67
C ALA A 3 8.17 -10.30 0.08
N MET A 4 8.29 -10.26 1.41
CA MET A 4 7.77 -9.15 2.23
C MET A 4 8.27 -7.79 1.74
N LYS A 5 9.58 -7.65 1.48
CA LYS A 5 10.13 -6.40 0.94
C LYS A 5 9.54 -6.05 -0.42
N VAL A 6 9.39 -7.03 -1.31
CA VAL A 6 8.82 -6.82 -2.66
C VAL A 6 7.39 -6.30 -2.56
N PHE A 7 6.53 -6.96 -1.76
CA PHE A 7 5.13 -6.53 -1.59
C PHE A 7 5.02 -5.17 -0.90
N THR A 8 5.83 -4.90 0.12
CA THR A 8 5.88 -3.58 0.77
C THR A 8 6.25 -2.47 -0.24
N PHE A 9 7.28 -2.69 -1.07
CA PHE A 9 7.66 -1.71 -2.10
C PHE A 9 6.61 -1.54 -3.19
N ALA A 10 5.96 -2.63 -3.63
CA ALA A 10 4.89 -2.57 -4.62
C ALA A 10 3.69 -1.75 -4.10
N ILE A 11 3.24 -2.00 -2.87
CA ILE A 11 2.14 -1.24 -2.25
C ILE A 11 2.52 0.23 -2.10
N ARG A 12 3.75 0.53 -1.64
CA ARG A 12 4.25 1.91 -1.53
C ARG A 12 4.25 2.61 -2.89
N TYR A 13 4.75 1.96 -3.92
CA TYR A 13 4.79 2.51 -5.27
C TYR A 13 3.39 2.85 -5.77
N LEU A 14 2.42 1.93 -5.67
CA LEU A 14 1.03 2.18 -6.09
C LEU A 14 0.40 3.36 -5.34
N LYS A 15 0.62 3.45 -4.03
CA LYS A 15 0.17 4.58 -3.21
C LYS A 15 0.77 5.90 -3.70
N SER A 16 2.09 5.97 -3.87
CA SER A 16 2.78 7.18 -4.33
C SER A 16 2.40 7.57 -5.76
N GLN A 17 2.20 6.60 -6.67
CA GLN A 17 1.76 6.89 -8.03
C GLN A 17 0.37 7.52 -8.05
N LEU A 18 -0.59 6.99 -7.29
CA LEU A 18 -1.93 7.59 -7.21
C LEU A 18 -1.86 9.05 -6.71
N LEU A 19 -1.12 9.31 -5.63
CA LEU A 19 -0.99 10.67 -5.09
C LEU A 19 -0.34 11.63 -6.09
N ASN A 20 0.70 11.18 -6.79
CA ASN A 20 1.33 11.96 -7.86
C ASN A 20 0.33 12.26 -8.98
N ASP A 21 -0.45 11.27 -9.42
CA ASP A 21 -1.45 11.44 -10.49
C ASP A 21 -2.56 12.41 -10.08
N LEU A 22 -2.99 12.39 -8.81
CA LEU A 22 -3.97 13.34 -8.26
C LEU A 22 -3.40 14.76 -8.25
N CYS A 23 -2.17 14.94 -7.77
CA CYS A 23 -1.47 16.22 -7.78
C CYS A 23 -1.33 16.79 -9.20
N LEU A 24 -0.93 15.96 -10.18
CA LEU A 24 -0.83 16.35 -11.58
C LEU A 24 -2.18 16.75 -12.21
N ARG A 25 -3.29 16.28 -11.65
CA ARG A 25 -4.66 16.64 -12.05
C ARG A 25 -5.20 17.85 -11.28
N GLY A 26 -4.40 18.47 -10.42
CA GLY A 26 -4.80 19.60 -9.58
C GLY A 26 -5.75 19.20 -8.45
N ILE A 27 -5.78 17.92 -8.07
CA ILE A 27 -6.55 17.44 -6.92
C ILE A 27 -5.59 17.43 -5.72
N ASP A 28 -5.85 18.32 -4.78
CA ASP A 28 -5.16 18.35 -3.50
C ASP A 28 -5.74 17.26 -2.59
N ALA A 29 -5.01 16.15 -2.47
CA ALA A 29 -5.42 15.01 -1.68
C ALA A 29 -4.18 14.40 -1.01
N GLU A 30 -4.23 14.30 0.31
CA GLU A 30 -3.20 13.67 1.10
C GLU A 30 -3.45 12.17 1.23
N ALA A 31 -2.40 11.46 1.62
CA ALA A 31 -2.48 10.03 1.87
C ALA A 31 -3.53 9.65 2.91
N GLU A 32 -3.76 10.53 3.89
CA GLU A 32 -4.68 10.39 5.01
C GLU A 32 -6.14 10.61 4.60
N ASP A 33 -6.39 11.33 3.51
CA ASP A 33 -7.73 11.59 2.97
C ASP A 33 -8.31 10.37 2.26
N ILE A 34 -7.46 9.39 1.93
CA ILE A 34 -7.82 8.22 1.13
C ILE A 34 -7.95 6.97 2.02
N ARG A 35 -9.09 6.28 1.91
CA ARG A 35 -9.26 4.94 2.50
C ARG A 35 -8.60 3.88 1.59
N TRP A 36 -7.49 3.33 2.05
CA TRP A 36 -6.74 2.30 1.34
C TRP A 36 -7.32 0.89 1.59
N VAL A 37 -7.55 0.12 0.52
CA VAL A 37 -8.01 -1.26 0.58
C VAL A 37 -7.07 -2.15 -0.23
N VAL A 38 -6.58 -3.23 0.37
CA VAL A 38 -5.77 -4.25 -0.32
C VAL A 38 -6.61 -5.50 -0.47
N THR A 39 -6.93 -5.86 -1.71
CA THR A 39 -7.68 -7.08 -2.02
C THR A 39 -6.76 -8.29 -2.06
N VAL A 40 -7.22 -9.40 -1.50
CA VAL A 40 -6.57 -10.72 -1.58
C VAL A 40 -7.60 -11.69 -2.15
N ALA A 41 -7.17 -12.69 -2.93
CA ALA A 41 -8.09 -13.65 -3.54
C ALA A 41 -8.92 -14.40 -2.48
N GLY A 42 -10.15 -14.79 -2.84
CA GLY A 42 -11.09 -15.42 -1.90
C GLY A 42 -10.66 -16.79 -1.38
N PHE A 43 -9.83 -17.53 -2.13
CA PHE A 43 -9.38 -18.88 -1.78
C PHE A 43 -8.10 -18.92 -0.92
N THR A 44 -7.54 -17.76 -0.56
CA THR A 44 -6.28 -17.68 0.18
C THR A 44 -6.47 -17.83 1.68
N ASP A 45 -5.51 -18.49 2.33
CA ASP A 45 -5.54 -18.78 3.75
C ASP A 45 -5.32 -17.53 4.63
N GLU A 46 -5.60 -17.66 5.93
CA GLU A 46 -5.43 -16.57 6.90
C GLU A 46 -3.97 -16.08 6.99
N LEU A 47 -2.99 -16.96 6.74
CA LEU A 47 -1.58 -16.60 6.71
C LEU A 47 -1.27 -15.64 5.57
N THR A 48 -1.84 -15.86 4.38
CA THR A 48 -1.67 -14.96 3.24
C THR A 48 -2.34 -13.61 3.49
N LYS A 49 -3.54 -13.59 4.09
CA LYS A 49 -4.19 -12.33 4.49
C LYS A 49 -3.34 -11.57 5.51
N GLN A 50 -2.78 -12.28 6.50
CA GLN A 50 -1.91 -11.66 7.50
C GLN A 50 -0.60 -11.16 6.87
N PHE A 51 -0.03 -11.90 5.92
CA PHE A 51 1.17 -11.48 5.18
C PHE A 51 0.92 -10.17 4.44
N MET A 52 -0.17 -10.09 3.68
CA MET A 52 -0.55 -8.88 2.94
C MET A 52 -0.83 -7.70 3.88
N ARG A 53 -1.47 -7.96 5.03
CA ARG A 53 -1.68 -6.94 6.07
C ARG A 53 -0.36 -6.43 6.63
N LYS A 54 0.60 -7.32 6.93
CA LYS A 54 1.94 -6.93 7.41
C LYS A 54 2.68 -6.07 6.37
N ALA A 55 2.64 -6.45 5.09
CA ALA A 55 3.24 -5.67 4.00
C ALA A 55 2.62 -4.26 3.93
N ALA A 56 1.29 -4.15 3.97
CA ALA A 56 0.60 -2.87 3.98
C ALA A 56 0.94 -2.01 5.22
N CYS A 57 1.02 -2.61 6.41
CA CYS A 57 1.43 -1.90 7.63
C CYS A 57 2.86 -1.36 7.54
N GLN A 58 3.79 -2.10 6.94
CA GLN A 58 5.17 -1.63 6.76
C GLN A 58 5.28 -0.35 5.90
N VAL A 59 4.37 -0.16 4.94
CA VAL A 59 4.32 1.08 4.14
C VAL A 59 4.02 2.30 5.01
N LYS A 60 3.15 2.18 6.02
CA LYS A 60 2.84 3.28 6.94
C LYS A 60 4.09 3.75 7.70
N TYR A 61 4.88 2.80 8.21
CA TYR A 61 6.08 3.10 8.98
C TYR A 61 7.24 3.65 8.13
N LEU A 62 7.25 3.36 6.82
CA LEU A 62 8.24 3.89 5.88
C LEU A 62 7.97 5.33 5.42
N LEU A 63 6.77 5.86 5.66
CA LEU A 63 6.39 7.25 5.36
C LEU A 63 6.56 8.19 6.57
N SER A 64 6.95 7.66 7.73
CA SER A 64 7.10 8.40 8.99
C SER A 64 8.57 8.56 9.43
N ILE A 65 9.50 8.42 8.47
CA ILE A 65 10.95 8.67 8.59
C ILE A 65 11.33 9.62 7.46
#